data_AF-A0AA38IZ14-F1
#
_entry.id   AF-A0AA38IZ14-F1
#
_cell.length_a   1.000
_cell.length_b   1.000
_cell.length_c   1.000
_cell.angle_alpha   90.00
_cell.angle_beta   90.00
_cell.angle_gamma   90.00
#
_symmetry.space_group_name_H-M   'P 1'
#
loop_
_entity.id
_entity.type
_entity.pdbx_description
1 polymer ?
#
loop_
_entity_poly.entity_id
_entity_poly.type
_entity_poly.pdbx_seq_one_letter_code
_entity_poly.pdbx_strand_id
1 'polypeptide(L)'
;MKLAIFVFFILHIEHSFTEFTTEDCWALGFNKANLLCSSCDQLSRFNLDVIKEHCKECCHQDESITTEKKYARAVLEVCTCKFGAYPQIQAFIKSHRPLQFPNLQIKYVRGLDPIIKLYDKDGTLQETVAIEKWNTDSVEEFLNTHLVPEDDYLRTNMI
;
A
#
# COMPACT_ATOMS: atom_id res chain seq x y z
N MET A 1 -11.29 19.29 58.03
CA MET A 1 -11.87 19.93 56.83
C MET A 1 -10.83 20.48 55.84
N LYS A 2 -9.74 21.16 56.26
CA LYS A 2 -8.72 21.69 55.32
C LYS A 2 -7.92 20.61 54.55
N LEU A 3 -7.66 19.46 55.17
CA LEU A 3 -6.90 18.36 54.53
C LEU A 3 -7.70 17.65 53.42
N ALA A 4 -9.02 17.50 53.61
CA ALA A 4 -9.91 16.88 52.63
C ALA A 4 -10.08 17.73 51.36
N ILE A 5 -10.06 19.06 51.50
CA ILE A 5 -10.12 20.00 50.37
C ILE A 5 -8.83 19.93 49.54
N PHE A 6 -7.67 19.71 50.19
CA PHE A 6 -6.38 19.57 49.50
C PHE A 6 -6.28 18.25 48.72
N VAL A 7 -6.83 17.15 49.26
CA VAL A 7 -6.88 15.85 48.57
C VAL A 7 -7.82 15.90 47.36
N PHE A 8 -8.91 16.66 47.43
CA PHE A 8 -9.81 16.86 46.29
C PHE A 8 -9.17 17.71 45.17
N PHE A 9 -8.29 18.66 45.52
CA PHE A 9 -7.55 19.47 44.55
C PHE A 9 -6.47 18.68 43.77
N ILE A 10 -5.87 17.66 44.39
CA ILE A 10 -4.85 16.81 43.73
C ILE A 10 -5.50 15.78 42.78
N LEU A 11 -6.76 15.38 43.02
CA LEU A 11 -7.52 14.46 42.16
C LEU A 11 -8.09 15.12 40.89
N HIS A 12 -8.02 16.44 40.77
CA HIS A 12 -8.44 17.22 39.60
C HIS A 12 -7.27 17.67 38.71
N ILE A 13 -6.08 17.06 38.83
CA ILE A 13 -5.06 17.22 37.78
C ILE A 13 -5.56 16.44 36.58
N GLU A 14 -6.28 17.18 35.74
CA GLU A 14 -6.79 16.75 34.46
C GLU A 14 -5.66 16.12 33.65
N HIS A 15 -5.92 14.90 33.17
CA HIS A 15 -5.19 14.36 32.05
C HIS A 15 -5.61 15.17 30.82
N SER A 16 -4.98 16.34 30.64
CA SER A 16 -5.15 17.15 29.45
C SER A 16 -4.47 16.40 28.31
N PHE A 17 -5.25 15.67 27.50
CA PHE A 17 -4.82 15.26 26.17
C PHE A 17 -4.71 16.52 25.31
N THR A 18 -3.62 17.27 25.46
CA THR A 18 -3.29 18.36 24.55
C THR A 18 -2.78 17.73 23.27
N GLU A 19 -3.58 17.76 22.21
CA GLU A 19 -3.12 17.39 20.89
C GLU A 19 -1.99 18.33 20.47
N PHE A 20 -0.88 17.78 19.98
CA PHE A 20 0.26 18.57 19.49
C PHE A 20 -0.19 19.55 18.40
N THR A 21 0.21 20.81 18.50
CA THR A 21 -0.02 21.80 17.43
C THR A 21 0.93 21.55 16.26
N THR A 22 0.69 22.22 15.12
CA THR A 22 1.59 22.14 13.96
C THR A 22 3.01 22.60 14.31
N GLU A 23 3.11 23.62 15.16
CA GLU A 23 4.36 24.21 15.63
C GLU A 23 5.13 23.24 16.55
N ASP A 24 4.41 22.55 17.45
CA ASP A 24 5.02 21.57 18.35
C ASP A 24 5.57 20.36 17.56
N CYS A 25 4.79 19.88 16.57
CA CYS A 25 5.24 18.84 15.66
C CYS A 25 6.47 19.27 14.87
N TRP A 26 6.51 20.52 14.39
CA TRP A 26 7.66 21.04 13.65
C TRP A 26 8.91 21.16 14.54
N ALA A 27 8.76 21.55 15.81
CA ALA A 27 9.86 21.57 16.78
C ALA A 27 10.45 20.18 17.05
N LEU A 28 9.63 19.13 16.97
CA LEU A 28 10.04 17.73 17.03
C LEU A 28 10.57 17.18 15.69
N GLY A 29 10.52 17.97 14.61
CA GLY A 29 10.99 17.60 13.27
C GLY A 29 9.94 16.93 12.38
N PHE A 30 8.66 16.95 12.77
CA PHE A 30 7.56 16.36 12.02
C PHE A 30 6.78 17.40 11.20
N ASN A 31 6.38 17.01 9.99
CA ASN A 31 5.46 17.80 9.17
C ASN A 31 4.03 17.27 9.34
N LYS A 32 3.27 17.87 10.28
CA LYS A 32 1.90 17.43 10.63
C LYS A 32 1.01 17.26 9.40
N ALA A 33 1.07 18.19 8.44
CA ALA A 33 0.21 18.19 7.25
C ALA A 33 0.40 17.00 6.30
N ASN A 34 1.59 16.38 6.28
CA ASN A 34 1.94 15.32 5.33
C ASN A 34 2.35 14.00 6.02
N LEU A 35 2.36 13.96 7.35
CA LEU A 35 2.83 12.80 8.10
C LEU A 35 1.71 11.77 8.23
N LEU A 36 1.89 10.62 7.57
CA LEU A 36 0.98 9.48 7.64
C LEU A 36 1.32 8.57 8.82
N CYS A 37 0.31 8.05 9.51
CA CYS A 37 0.52 7.23 10.70
C CYS A 37 1.19 5.90 10.40
N SER A 38 1.11 5.36 9.18
CA SER A 38 1.88 4.18 8.74
C SER A 38 3.39 4.43 8.73
N SER A 39 3.84 5.63 8.38
CA SER A 39 5.26 6.00 8.44
C SER A 39 5.80 5.90 9.86
N CYS A 40 4.99 6.28 10.86
CA CYS A 40 5.35 6.14 12.27
C CYS A 40 5.47 4.67 12.71
N ASP A 41 4.72 3.75 12.11
CA ASP A 41 4.79 2.32 12.44
C ASP A 41 6.07 1.64 11.94
N GLN A 42 6.65 2.16 10.86
CA GLN A 42 7.90 1.65 10.30
C GLN A 42 9.13 1.99 11.17
N LEU A 43 9.04 2.99 12.05
CA LEU A 43 10.16 3.44 12.91
C LEU A 43 10.73 2.32 13.79
N SER A 44 9.88 1.38 14.24
CA SER A 44 10.32 0.22 15.04
C SER A 44 11.27 -0.71 14.28
N ARG A 45 11.21 -0.73 12.93
CA ARG A 45 12.16 -1.53 12.12
C ARG A 45 13.58 -0.99 12.16
N PHE A 46 13.73 0.28 12.54
CA PHE A 46 15.01 0.99 12.58
C PHE A 46 15.47 1.29 14.02
N ASN A 47 14.83 0.66 15.03
CA ASN A 47 15.06 0.93 16.46
C ASN A 47 14.85 2.42 16.86
N LEU A 48 13.89 3.10 16.21
CA LEU A 48 13.54 4.50 16.48
C LEU A 48 12.25 4.61 17.32
N ASP A 49 12.01 3.65 18.21
CA ASP A 49 10.79 3.58 19.03
C ASP A 49 10.63 4.81 19.94
N VAL A 50 11.73 5.43 20.36
CA VAL A 50 11.70 6.66 21.19
C VAL A 50 11.03 7.84 20.47
N ILE A 51 11.01 7.85 19.14
CA ILE A 51 10.44 8.92 18.32
C ILE A 51 8.99 8.56 17.90
N LYS A 52 8.62 7.28 18.05
CA LYS A 52 7.35 6.74 17.56
C LYS A 52 6.13 7.36 18.26
N GLU A 53 6.21 7.56 19.57
CA GLU A 53 5.11 8.16 20.35
C GLU A 53 4.82 9.58 19.84
N HIS A 54 5.84 10.43 19.79
CA HIS A 54 5.73 11.79 19.25
C HIS A 54 5.30 11.83 17.77
N CYS A 55 5.76 10.88 16.96
CA CYS A 55 5.33 10.77 15.56
C CYS A 55 3.82 10.49 15.46
N LYS A 56 3.30 9.61 16.32
CA LYS A 56 1.88 9.23 16.34
C LYS A 56 0.96 10.37 16.77
N GLU A 57 1.46 11.28 17.59
CA GLU A 57 0.73 12.49 17.98
C GLU A 57 0.69 13.56 16.88
N CYS A 58 1.58 13.45 15.89
CA CYS A 58 1.72 14.39 14.78
C CYS A 58 1.23 13.85 13.43
N CYS A 59 0.72 12.62 13.37
CA CYS A 59 0.33 11.99 12.11
C CYS A 59 -1.18 12.07 11.87
N HIS A 60 -1.56 11.96 10.61
CA HIS A 60 -2.94 11.74 10.19
C HIS A 60 -3.16 10.26 9.88
N GLN A 61 -4.36 9.77 10.24
CA GLN A 61 -4.74 8.42 9.85
C GLN A 61 -4.71 8.33 8.33
N ASP A 62 -4.12 7.25 7.84
CA ASP A 62 -4.14 6.96 6.43
C ASP A 62 -5.61 6.82 6.03
N GLU A 63 -6.14 7.75 5.22
CA GLU A 63 -7.37 7.48 4.50
C GLU A 63 -7.16 6.14 3.78
N SER A 64 -8.15 5.25 3.87
CA SER A 64 -8.08 3.81 3.62
C SER A 64 -7.81 3.42 2.15
N ILE A 65 -6.85 4.07 1.51
CA ILE A 65 -6.20 3.67 0.26
C ILE A 65 -5.11 2.63 0.58
N THR A 66 -4.70 2.49 1.86
CA THR A 66 -3.57 1.65 2.30
C THR A 66 -3.89 0.18 2.56
N THR A 67 -5.12 -0.28 2.32
CA THR A 67 -5.27 -1.71 1.98
C THR A 67 -5.07 -1.78 0.48
N GLU A 68 -3.83 -2.04 0.04
CA GLU A 68 -3.50 -2.28 -1.37
C GLU A 68 -4.58 -3.17 -1.97
N LYS A 69 -5.40 -2.63 -2.87
CA LYS A 69 -6.51 -3.38 -3.45
C LYS A 69 -5.94 -4.63 -4.11
N LYS A 70 -6.32 -5.79 -3.56
CA LYS A 70 -5.96 -7.09 -4.09
C LYS A 70 -7.01 -7.51 -5.13
N TYR A 71 -6.53 -8.00 -6.26
CA TYR A 71 -7.32 -8.41 -7.39
C TYR A 71 -7.25 -9.92 -7.58
N ALA A 72 -8.37 -10.49 -8.03
CA ALA A 72 -8.51 -11.92 -8.23
C ALA A 72 -7.83 -12.41 -9.52
N ARG A 73 -7.68 -11.53 -10.50
CA ARG A 73 -7.13 -11.90 -11.81
C ARG A 73 -6.52 -10.70 -12.52
N ALA A 74 -5.45 -10.92 -13.26
CA ALA A 74 -4.85 -9.94 -14.16
C ALA A 74 -4.82 -10.45 -15.60
N VAL A 75 -4.98 -9.54 -16.56
CA VAL A 75 -4.71 -9.78 -17.98
C VAL A 75 -3.69 -8.76 -18.47
N LEU A 76 -2.50 -9.22 -18.85
CA LEU A 76 -1.50 -8.43 -19.53
C LEU A 76 -1.79 -8.44 -21.04
N GLU A 77 -2.28 -7.32 -21.57
CA GLU A 77 -2.53 -7.13 -23.01
C GLU A 77 -1.31 -6.48 -23.67
N VAL A 78 -0.78 -7.11 -24.73
CA VAL A 78 0.43 -6.64 -25.42
C VAL A 78 0.35 -6.85 -26.94
N CYS A 79 1.11 -6.07 -27.73
CA CYS A 79 1.36 -6.38 -29.13
C CYS A 79 2.78 -6.90 -29.36
N THR A 80 2.91 -8.06 -30.02
CA THR A 80 4.22 -8.56 -30.50
C THR A 80 4.88 -7.58 -31.48
N CYS A 81 4.08 -6.81 -32.22
CA CYS A 81 4.54 -5.77 -33.14
C CYS A 81 5.27 -4.61 -32.45
N LYS A 82 5.05 -4.40 -31.14
CA LYS A 82 5.64 -3.30 -30.36
C LYS A 82 6.75 -3.78 -29.41
N PHE A 83 7.14 -5.05 -29.43
CA PHE A 83 8.19 -5.58 -28.55
C PHE A 83 9.56 -4.93 -28.76
N GLY A 84 9.85 -4.41 -29.96
CA GLY A 84 11.06 -3.62 -30.20
C GLY A 84 11.08 -2.31 -29.41
N ALA A 85 9.91 -1.70 -29.18
CA ALA A 85 9.77 -0.49 -28.37
C ALA A 85 9.75 -0.79 -26.86
N TYR A 86 9.28 -1.97 -26.46
CA TYR A 86 9.13 -2.39 -25.07
C TYR A 86 9.93 -3.67 -24.75
N PRO A 87 11.28 -3.64 -24.87
CA PRO A 87 12.11 -4.83 -24.71
C PRO A 87 12.02 -5.44 -23.29
N GLN A 88 11.81 -4.60 -22.28
CA GLN A 88 11.64 -5.04 -20.88
C GLN A 88 10.34 -5.85 -20.70
N ILE A 89 9.22 -5.42 -21.29
CA ILE A 89 7.96 -6.15 -21.25
C ILE A 89 8.09 -7.50 -21.99
N GLN A 90 8.77 -7.50 -23.14
CA GLN A 90 9.08 -8.75 -23.84
C GLN A 90 9.92 -9.69 -22.97
N ALA A 91 10.93 -9.17 -22.26
CA ALA A 91 11.77 -9.95 -21.37
C ALA A 91 10.97 -10.57 -20.22
N PHE A 92 10.05 -9.83 -19.62
CA PHE A 92 9.13 -10.35 -18.60
C PHE A 92 8.34 -11.55 -19.15
N ILE A 93 7.66 -11.38 -20.30
CA ILE A 93 6.81 -12.41 -20.93
C ILE A 93 7.59 -13.68 -21.29
N LYS A 94 8.83 -13.55 -21.77
CA LYS A 94 9.67 -14.69 -22.18
C LYS A 94 10.44 -15.35 -21.03
N SER A 95 10.43 -14.75 -19.84
CA SER A 95 11.12 -15.28 -18.66
C SER A 95 10.26 -16.32 -17.93
N HIS A 96 10.75 -16.82 -16.79
CA HIS A 96 10.01 -17.69 -15.88
C HIS A 96 9.06 -16.92 -14.95
N ARG A 97 9.17 -15.59 -14.86
CA ARG A 97 8.38 -14.76 -13.92
C ARG A 97 6.87 -14.90 -14.08
N PRO A 98 6.28 -14.92 -15.30
CA PRO A 98 4.83 -15.08 -15.44
C PRO A 98 4.30 -16.38 -14.83
N LEU A 99 5.12 -17.43 -14.76
CA LEU A 99 4.74 -18.73 -14.19
C LEU A 99 4.53 -18.66 -12.68
N GLN A 100 5.05 -17.64 -12.00
CA GLN A 100 4.83 -17.42 -10.57
C GLN A 100 3.41 -16.88 -10.27
N PHE A 101 2.69 -16.43 -11.30
CA PHE A 101 1.38 -15.79 -11.15
C PHE A 101 0.29 -16.62 -11.84
N PRO A 102 -0.33 -17.60 -11.15
CA PRO A 102 -1.37 -18.45 -11.75
C PRO A 102 -2.60 -17.65 -12.20
N ASN A 103 -2.85 -16.50 -11.55
CA ASN A 103 -3.95 -15.59 -11.86
C ASN A 103 -3.62 -14.54 -12.95
N LEU A 104 -2.44 -14.65 -13.59
CA LEU A 104 -2.03 -13.78 -14.68
C LEU A 104 -2.25 -14.46 -16.03
N GLN A 105 -2.98 -13.79 -16.92
CA GLN A 105 -3.15 -14.20 -18.31
C GLN A 105 -2.45 -13.22 -19.25
N ILE A 106 -1.74 -13.73 -20.27
CA ILE A 106 -1.14 -12.90 -21.32
C ILE A 106 -2.03 -12.96 -22.56
N LYS A 107 -2.42 -11.79 -23.09
CA LYS A 107 -3.27 -11.68 -24.27
C LYS A 107 -2.60 -10.80 -25.32
N TYR A 108 -2.52 -11.31 -26.55
CA TYR A 108 -1.89 -10.59 -27.64
C TYR A 108 -2.94 -9.79 -28.43
N VAL A 109 -2.84 -8.46 -28.38
CA VAL A 109 -3.74 -7.52 -29.05
C VAL A 109 -2.94 -6.65 -30.00
N ARG A 110 -3.39 -6.55 -31.26
CA ARG A 110 -2.67 -5.78 -32.29
C ARG A 110 -2.71 -4.28 -32.00
N GLY A 111 -1.57 -3.61 -32.17
CA GLY A 111 -1.45 -2.14 -32.11
C GLY A 111 -1.51 -1.52 -30.71
N LEU A 112 -1.86 -2.30 -29.69
CA LEU A 112 -2.02 -1.82 -28.32
C LEU A 112 -0.66 -1.70 -27.62
N ASP A 113 -0.50 -0.60 -26.88
CA ASP A 113 0.59 -0.44 -25.92
C ASP A 113 0.38 -1.37 -24.72
N PRO A 114 1.44 -1.82 -24.04
CA PRO A 114 1.34 -2.82 -22.99
C PRO A 114 0.54 -2.26 -21.80
N ILE A 115 -0.53 -2.97 -21.43
CA ILE A 115 -1.41 -2.63 -20.30
C ILE A 115 -1.73 -3.87 -19.46
N ILE A 116 -1.96 -3.67 -18.16
CA ILE A 116 -2.46 -4.68 -17.24
C ILE A 116 -3.90 -4.32 -16.89
N LYS A 117 -4.82 -5.27 -17.13
CA LYS A 117 -6.23 -5.18 -16.70
C LYS A 117 -6.43 -6.02 -15.45
N LEU A 118 -6.99 -5.42 -14.40
CA LEU A 118 -7.21 -6.04 -13.10
C LEU A 118 -8.69 -6.32 -12.90
N TYR A 119 -9.01 -7.53 -12.45
CA TYR A 119 -10.36 -8.03 -12.29
C TYR A 119 -10.60 -8.52 -10.86
N ASP A 120 -11.83 -8.36 -10.40
CA ASP A 120 -12.30 -8.95 -9.15
C ASP A 120 -12.69 -10.44 -9.31
N LYS A 121 -13.21 -11.02 -8.23
CA LYS A 121 -13.63 -12.43 -8.15
C LYS A 121 -14.82 -12.74 -9.06
N ASP A 122 -15.66 -11.74 -9.32
CA ASP A 122 -16.84 -11.84 -10.19
C ASP A 122 -16.46 -11.69 -11.68
N GLY A 123 -15.19 -11.42 -11.98
CA GLY A 123 -14.68 -11.23 -13.33
C GLY A 123 -14.98 -9.84 -13.89
N THR A 124 -15.36 -8.88 -13.05
CA THR A 124 -15.60 -7.48 -13.43
C THR A 124 -14.28 -6.73 -13.51
N LEU A 125 -14.11 -5.92 -14.56
CA LEU A 125 -12.93 -5.09 -14.74
C LEU A 125 -12.96 -3.96 -13.71
N GLN A 126 -11.93 -3.91 -12.86
CA GLN A 126 -11.80 -2.89 -11.82
C GLN A 126 -10.84 -1.77 -12.23
N GLU A 127 -9.70 -2.13 -12.82
CA GLU A 127 -8.64 -1.16 -13.13
C GLU A 127 -7.87 -1.54 -14.38
N THR A 128 -7.32 -0.54 -15.07
CA THR A 128 -6.39 -0.72 -16.19
C THR A 128 -5.17 0.15 -15.98
N VAL A 129 -4.00 -0.47 -16.00
CA VAL A 129 -2.70 0.19 -15.73
C VAL A 129 -1.84 0.15 -16.98
N ALA A 130 -1.33 1.31 -17.41
CA ALA A 130 -0.38 1.40 -18.50
C ALA A 130 1.04 1.17 -18.00
N ILE A 131 1.79 0.26 -18.64
CA ILE A 131 3.11 -0.19 -18.16
C ILE A 131 4.24 0.08 -19.17
N GLU A 132 4.03 1.00 -20.12
CA GLU A 132 4.99 1.34 -21.18
C GLU A 132 6.39 1.71 -20.67
N LYS A 133 6.45 2.31 -19.47
CA LYS A 133 7.68 2.80 -18.84
C LYS A 133 8.27 1.84 -17.81
N TRP A 134 7.67 0.67 -17.63
CA TRP A 134 8.05 -0.26 -16.57
C TRP A 134 9.14 -1.22 -17.04
N ASN A 135 10.01 -1.60 -16.11
CA ASN A 135 10.98 -2.68 -16.31
C ASN A 135 10.39 -4.02 -15.84
N THR A 136 11.14 -5.11 -16.00
CA THR A 136 10.67 -6.44 -15.59
C THR A 136 10.35 -6.56 -14.11
N ASP A 137 11.12 -5.86 -13.28
CA ASP A 137 11.08 -6.00 -11.82
C ASP A 137 9.88 -5.22 -11.27
N SER A 138 9.60 -4.03 -11.81
CA SER A 138 8.40 -3.26 -11.47
C SER A 138 7.11 -4.00 -11.84
N VAL A 139 7.09 -4.73 -12.96
CA VAL A 139 5.93 -5.56 -13.32
C VAL A 139 5.74 -6.69 -12.31
N GLU A 140 6.81 -7.39 -11.95
CA GLU A 140 6.78 -8.47 -10.98
C GLU A 140 6.36 -7.99 -9.58
N GLU A 141 6.95 -6.88 -9.11
CA GLU A 141 6.61 -6.25 -7.83
C GLU A 141 5.14 -5.84 -7.81
N PHE A 142 4.66 -5.16 -8.86
CA PHE A 142 3.25 -4.77 -8.95
C PHE A 142 2.31 -5.97 -8.86
N LEU A 143 2.62 -7.06 -9.58
CA LEU A 143 1.78 -8.26 -9.56
C LEU A 143 1.79 -8.96 -8.19
N ASN A 144 2.93 -9.03 -7.51
CA ASN A 144 3.03 -9.56 -6.14
C ASN A 144 2.21 -8.73 -5.14
N THR A 145 2.26 -7.41 -5.29
CA THR A 145 1.57 -6.47 -4.41
C THR A 145 0.07 -6.44 -4.68
N HIS A 146 -0.39 -6.68 -5.91
CA HIS A 146 -1.79 -6.49 -6.27
C HIS A 146 -2.58 -7.75 -6.59
N LEU A 147 -1.95 -8.92 -6.78
CA LEU A 147 -2.69 -10.17 -6.98
C LEU A 147 -2.86 -10.94 -5.67
N VAL A 148 -4.04 -11.55 -5.50
CA VAL A 148 -4.26 -12.50 -4.41
C VAL A 148 -3.45 -13.78 -4.72
N PRO A 149 -2.72 -14.36 -3.74
CA PRO A 149 -2.01 -15.64 -3.88
C PRO A 149 -2.98 -16.83 -3.92
N GLU A 150 -2.56 -17.93 -4.57
CA GLU A 150 -3.41 -19.11 -4.85
C GLU A 150 -4.08 -19.73 -3.60
N ASP A 151 -3.38 -19.74 -2.47
CA ASP A 151 -3.86 -20.36 -1.22
C ASP A 151 -5.15 -19.71 -0.65
N ASP A 152 -5.40 -18.43 -0.95
CA ASP A 152 -6.54 -17.71 -0.40
C ASP A 152 -7.85 -17.98 -1.20
N TYR A 153 -7.73 -18.35 -2.48
CA TYR A 153 -8.89 -18.73 -3.31
C TYR A 153 -9.52 -20.04 -2.85
N LEU A 154 -8.71 -20.97 -2.34
CA LEU A 154 -9.21 -22.25 -1.83
C LEU A 154 -9.98 -22.08 -0.51
N ARG A 155 -9.64 -21.05 0.29
CA ARG A 155 -10.33 -20.77 1.56
C ARG A 155 -11.70 -20.15 1.38
N THR A 156 -11.90 -19.30 0.37
CA THR A 156 -13.21 -18.66 0.13
C THR A 156 -14.23 -19.57 -0.58
N ASN A 157 -13.80 -20.70 -1.14
CA ASN A 157 -14.65 -21.65 -1.84
C ASN A 157 -15.09 -22.85 -0.96
N MET A 158 -14.76 -22.84 0.32
CA MET A 158 -15.33 -23.76 1.32
C MET A 158 -16.46 -23.06 2.08
N ILE A 159 -17.63 -22.96 1.44
CA ILE A 159 -18.92 -22.64 2.07
C ILE A 159 -19.87 -23.80 1.78
#